data_AF-A0A450XDG5-F1
#
_entry.id   AF-A0A450XDG5-F1
#
_cell.length_a   1.000
_cell.length_b   1.000
_cell.length_c   1.000
_cell.angle_alpha   90.00
_cell.angle_beta   90.00
_cell.angle_gamma   90.00
#
_symmetry.space_group_name_H-M   'P 1'
#
loop_
_entity.id
_entity.type
_entity.pdbx_description
1 polymer ?
#
loop_
_entity_poly.entity_id
_entity_poly.type
_entity_poly.pdbx_seq_one_letter_code
_entity_poly.pdbx_strand_id
1 'polypeptide(L)' 'MSNIHAKPRGEKSWPPVMMFKALLLQSWYGLSDPGLEKQLARDLLFRRFVGLGLAESVPDHSSIWRFRQILEKNG' A
#
# COMPACT_ATOMS: atom_id res chain seq x y z
N MET A 1 21.10 -3.26 -12.35
CA MET A 1 20.36 -3.02 -11.09
C MET A 1 18.88 -2.97 -11.40
N SER A 2 18.26 -4.14 -11.57
CA SER A 2 17.01 -4.29 -12.31
C SER A 2 16.17 -5.43 -11.75
N ASN A 3 15.11 -5.10 -11.00
CA ASN A 3 13.78 -5.71 -11.14
C ASN A 3 12.82 -5.27 -10.03
N ILE A 4 12.17 -4.13 -10.22
CA ILE A 4 10.83 -3.92 -9.66
C ILE A 4 9.88 -3.76 -10.86
N HIS A 5 9.71 -4.85 -11.61
CA HIS A 5 8.67 -4.95 -12.63
C HIS A 5 7.41 -5.56 -12.02
N ALA A 6 6.26 -4.89 -12.22
CA ALA A 6 4.96 -5.49 -11.99
C ALA A 6 4.79 -6.69 -12.94
N LYS A 7 4.73 -7.92 -12.40
CA LYS A 7 4.48 -9.12 -13.21
C LYS A 7 3.04 -9.10 -13.75
N PRO A 8 2.80 -9.45 -15.03
CA PRO A 8 1.46 -9.47 -15.61
C PRO A 8 0.69 -10.79 -15.37
N ARG A 9 1.21 -11.73 -14.55
CA ARG A 9 0.53 -13.01 -14.30
C ARG A 9 0.93 -13.60 -12.95
N GLY A 10 -0.05 -13.79 -12.07
CA GLY A 10 0.09 -14.26 -10.69
C GLY A 10 -0.39 -13.19 -9.71
N GLU A 11 -1.30 -13.55 -8.79
CA GLU A 11 -2.11 -12.68 -7.91
C GLU A 11 -1.69 -11.20 -7.82
N LYS A 12 -2.65 -10.34 -8.16
CA LYS A 12 -2.67 -8.88 -8.12
C LYS A 12 -1.76 -8.29 -7.02
N SER A 13 -0.46 -8.20 -7.30
CA SER A 13 0.48 -7.57 -6.38
C SER A 13 0.22 -6.07 -6.43
N TRP A 14 -0.01 -5.47 -5.25
CA TRP A 14 -0.21 -4.04 -5.14
C TRP A 14 0.96 -3.27 -5.76
N PRO A 15 0.71 -2.21 -6.56
CA PRO A 15 1.79 -1.41 -7.12
C PRO A 15 2.74 -0.92 -6.01
N PRO A 16 4.06 -1.17 -6.09
CA PRO A 16 5.00 -0.81 -5.03
C PRO A 16 4.97 0.68 -4.66
N VAL A 17 4.77 1.56 -5.64
CA VAL A 17 4.63 3.01 -5.42
C VAL A 17 3.37 3.33 -4.60
N MET A 18 2.26 2.64 -4.85
CA MET A 18 1.02 2.81 -4.08
C MET A 18 1.24 2.38 -2.62
N MET A 19 1.85 1.21 -2.41
CA MET A 19 2.14 0.69 -1.06
C MET A 19 3.10 1.60 -0.30
N PHE A 20 4.12 2.14 -0.97
CA PHE A 20 5.05 3.10 -0.38
C PHE A 20 4.34 4.39 0.06
N LYS A 21 3.47 4.95 -0.79
CA LYS A 21 2.64 6.10 -0.41
C LYS A 21 1.72 5.80 0.77
N ALA A 22 1.17 4.58 0.86
CA ALA A 22 0.35 4.17 1.98
C ALA A 22 1.17 4.15 3.30
N LEU A 23 2.42 3.69 3.28
CA LEU A 23 3.32 3.76 4.43
C LEU A 23 3.69 5.20 4.83
N LEU A 24 3.79 6.13 3.88
CA LEU A 24 3.97 7.55 4.20
C LEU A 24 2.77 8.10 4.97
N LEU A 25 1.55 7.82 4.50
CA LEU A 25 0.33 8.19 5.21
C LEU A 25 0.28 7.56 6.60
N GLN A 26 0.70 6.29 6.72
CA GLN A 26 0.80 5.64 8.01
C GLN A 26 1.73 6.38 8.98
N SER A 27 2.92 6.77 8.51
CA SER A 27 3.91 7.47 9.32
C SER A 27 3.46 8.89 9.70
N TRP A 28 2.86 9.64 8.77
CA TRP A 28 2.41 11.00 9.01
C TRP A 28 1.22 11.10 9.95
N TYR A 29 0.29 10.15 9.87
CA TYR A 29 -0.93 10.13 10.69
C TYR A 29 -0.85 9.18 11.89
N GLY A 30 0.31 8.55 12.13
CA GLY A 30 0.52 7.63 13.25
C GLY A 30 -0.41 6.40 13.23
N LEU A 31 -0.75 5.90 12.05
CA LEU A 31 -1.75 4.83 11.90
C LEU A 31 -1.14 3.44 12.13
N SER A 32 -1.91 2.52 12.70
CA SER A 32 -1.59 1.09 12.66
C SER A 32 -1.91 0.49 11.28
N ASP A 33 -1.44 -0.71 10.96
CA ASP A 33 -1.76 -1.38 9.68
C ASP A 33 -3.28 -1.52 9.46
N PRO A 34 -4.08 -1.97 10.46
CA PRO A 34 -5.54 -1.97 10.35
C PRO A 34 -6.15 -0.56 10.31
N GLY A 35 -5.48 0.43 10.94
CA GLY A 35 -5.91 1.83 10.88
C GLY A 35 -5.78 2.41 9.49
N LEU A 36 -4.65 2.15 8.82
CA LEU A 36 -4.40 2.54 7.45
C LEU A 36 -5.37 1.86 6.48
N GLU A 37 -5.60 0.55 6.63
CA GLU A 37 -6.60 -0.19 5.84
C GLU A 37 -7.98 0.46 5.93
N LYS A 38 -8.45 0.76 7.15
CA LYS A 38 -9.73 1.43 7.38
C LYS A 38 -9.79 2.82 6.75
N GLN A 39 -8.70 3.59 6.84
CA GLN A 39 -8.66 4.94 6.29
C GLN A 39 -8.65 4.91 4.76
N LEU A 40 -7.92 3.98 4.14
CA LEU A 40 -7.98 3.75 2.69
C LEU A 40 -9.37 3.31 2.23
N ALA A 41 -10.13 2.59 3.06
CA ALA A 41 -11.49 2.17 2.71
C ALA A 41 -12.52 3.31 2.82
N ARG A 42 -12.31 4.27 3.73
CA ARG A 42 -13.32 5.29 4.10
C ARG A 42 -13.03 6.67 3.54
N ASP A 43 -11.76 7.04 3.38
CA ASP A 43 -11.35 8.39 3.04
C ASP A 43 -10.91 8.51 1.58
N LEU A 44 -11.65 9.32 0.83
CA LEU A 44 -11.39 9.57 -0.60
C LEU A 44 -10.07 10.32 -0.84
N LEU A 45 -9.62 11.14 0.10
CA LEU A 45 -8.33 11.84 -0.01
C LEU A 45 -7.17 10.86 0.13
N PHE A 46 -7.28 9.89 1.05
CA PHE A 46 -6.30 8.82 1.20
C PHE A 46 -6.23 7.97 -0.07
N ARG A 47 -7.39 7.57 -0.61
CA ARG A 47 -7.48 6.84 -1.88
C ARG A 47 -6.85 7.61 -3.03
N ARG A 48 -7.20 8.89 -3.18
CA ARG A 48 -6.66 9.76 -4.23
C ARG A 48 -5.14 9.92 -4.11
N PHE A 49 -4.61 10.04 -2.89
CA PHE A 49 -3.17 10.18 -2.67
C PHE A 49 -2.39 8.95 -3.12
N VAL A 50 -2.84 7.76 -2.70
CA VAL A 50 -2.18 6.49 -3.08
C VAL A 50 -2.44 6.10 -4.54
N GLY A 51 -3.44 6.72 -5.19
CA GLY A 51 -3.82 6.47 -6.58
C GLY A 51 -4.84 5.35 -6.74
N LEU A 52 -5.64 5.06 -5.71
CA LEU A 52 -6.72 4.09 -5.75
C LEU A 52 -8.00 4.70 -6.35
N GLY A 53 -8.61 3.96 -7.28
CA GLY A 53 -9.94 4.25 -7.78
C GLY A 53 -11.04 4.00 -6.73
N LEU A 54 -12.21 4.62 -6.92
CA LEU A 54 -13.36 4.49 -6.00
C LEU A 54 -13.88 3.05 -5.87
N ALA A 55 -13.86 2.32 -6.99
CA ALA A 55 -14.30 0.92 -7.09
C ALA A 55 -13.18 -0.09 -6.86
N GLU A 56 -11.95 0.36 -6.62
CA GLU A 56 -10.81 -0.53 -6.38
C GLU A 56 -10.79 -0.97 -4.91
N SER A 57 -10.39 -2.23 -4.71
CA SER A 57 -10.13 -2.78 -3.38
C SER A 57 -8.98 -2.04 -2.71
N VAL A 58 -8.90 -2.14 -1.40
CA VAL A 58 -7.77 -1.61 -0.61
C VAL A 58 -6.85 -2.76 -0.18
N PRO A 59 -5.55 -2.52 0.01
CA PRO A 59 -4.66 -3.50 0.61
C PRO A 59 -5.11 -3.76 2.04
N ASP A 60 -5.18 -5.04 2.40
CA ASP A 60 -5.40 -5.44 3.78
C ASP A 60 -4.15 -5.12 4.63
N HIS A 61 -4.33 -5.05 5.94
CA HIS A 61 -3.25 -4.82 6.90
C HIS A 61 -2.11 -5.84 6.74
N SER A 62 -2.42 -7.08 6.33
CA SER A 62 -1.42 -8.13 6.14
C SER A 62 -0.50 -7.85 4.94
N SER A 63 -1.05 -7.33 3.84
CA SER A 63 -0.29 -6.88 2.67
C SER A 63 0.60 -5.69 3.01
N ILE A 64 0.09 -4.73 3.78
CA ILE A 64 0.84 -3.55 4.23
C ILE A 64 2.04 -4.00 5.07
N TRP A 65 1.81 -4.89 6.05
CA TRP A 65 2.86 -5.41 6.91
C TRP A 65 3.94 -6.15 6.11
N ARG A 66 3.55 -7.06 5.19
CA ARG A 66 4.49 -7.78 4.33
C ARG A 66 5.34 -6.83 3.48
N PHE A 67 4.73 -5.79 2.93
CA PHE A 67 5.46 -4.80 2.14
C PHE A 67 6.49 -4.03 2.98
N ARG A 68 6.13 -3.64 4.22
CA ARG A 68 7.09 -3.04 5.16
C ARG A 68 8.27 -3.97 5.43
N GLN A 69 8.01 -5.24 5.72
CA GLN A 69 9.06 -6.23 5.97
C GLN A 69 9.99 -6.42 4.76
N ILE A 70 9.46 -6.33 3.54
CA ILE A 70 10.27 -6.38 2.32
C ILE A 70 11.17 -5.14 2.22
N LEU A 71 10.67 -3.95 2.54
CA LEU A 71 11.48 -2.74 2.55
C LEU A 71 12.58 -2.78 3.61
N GLU A 72 12.28 -3.23 4.84
CA GLU A 72 13.27 -3.36 5.91
C GLU A 72 14.39 -4.36 5.59
N LYS A 73 14.08 -5.39 4.79
CA LYS A 73 15.07 -6.40 4.38
C LYS A 73 15.94 -5.96 3.20
N ASN A 74 15.47 -5.04 2.36
CA ASN A 74 16.13 -4.65 1.11
C ASN A 74 16.64 -3.19 1.10
N GLY A 75 16.30 -2.39 2.12
CA GLY A 75 16.81 -1.04 2.35
C GLY A 75 17.99 -1.04 3.30
#